data_AF-A0A7S0FS56-F1
#
_entry.id   AF-A0A7S0FS56-F1
#
_cell.length_a   1.000
_cell.length_b   1.000
_cell.length_c   1.000
_cell.angle_alpha   90.00
_cell.angle_beta   90.00
_cell.angle_gamma   90.00
#
_symmetry.space_group_name_H-M   'P 1'
#
loop_
_entity.id
_entity.type
_entity.pdbx_description
1 polymer ?
#
loop_
_entity_poly.entity_id
_entity_poly.type
_entity_poly.pdbx_seq_one_letter_code
_entity_poly.pdbx_strand_id
1 'polypeptide(L)'
;IAEGWQEEAAVNWRWGTMTLAGFLLPAVFDNAITWMSELGCVPSTTGEAAAASKEGEDTEARAVDGKPSRSKGRLIAAVTIGDFFHNLCDGFFVGAAFKSCGTDFGWKVSLATVLHELPQELADYAVLTGPGVGLTPFKALVINFLSGLSVALGAVIVNASEVDNGFVGLLLAFG
;
A
#
# COMPACT_ATOMS: atom_id res chain seq x y z
N ILE A 1 -35.88 8.76 24.25
CA ILE A 1 -35.62 8.38 22.83
C ILE A 1 -34.60 9.34 22.16
N ALA A 2 -34.15 10.43 22.81
CA ALA A 2 -33.26 11.43 22.19
C ALA A 2 -31.90 11.62 22.92
N GLU A 3 -31.49 10.68 23.78
CA GLU A 3 -30.14 10.70 24.37
C GLU A 3 -29.26 9.76 23.54
N GLY A 4 -28.17 10.28 22.97
CA GLY A 4 -27.20 9.51 22.16
C GLY A 4 -27.13 9.86 20.66
N TRP A 5 -28.17 10.48 20.09
CA TRP A 5 -28.24 10.71 18.63
C TRP A 5 -27.14 11.63 18.08
N GLN A 6 -26.71 12.62 18.87
CA GLN A 6 -25.62 13.52 18.48
C GLN A 6 -24.25 12.83 18.51
N GLU A 7 -24.05 11.89 19.45
CA GLU A 7 -22.81 11.10 19.51
C GLU A 7 -22.75 10.09 18.37
N GLU A 8 -23.84 9.38 18.10
CA GLU A 8 -23.94 8.48 16.95
C GLU A 8 -23.75 9.21 15.62
N ALA A 9 -24.38 10.39 15.45
CA ALA A 9 -24.18 11.22 14.28
C ALA A 9 -22.73 11.69 14.12
N ALA A 10 -22.06 12.04 15.22
CA ALA A 10 -20.65 12.44 15.20
C ALA A 10 -19.72 11.27 14.83
N VAL A 11 -19.99 10.06 15.32
CA VAL A 11 -19.24 8.85 14.95
C VAL A 11 -19.43 8.52 13.48
N ASN A 12 -20.67 8.50 13.01
CA ASN A 12 -21.00 8.22 11.61
C ASN A 12 -20.38 9.25 10.65
N TRP A 13 -20.38 10.53 11.04
CA TRP A 13 -19.73 11.58 10.26
C TRP A 13 -18.22 11.34 10.16
N ARG A 14 -17.55 11.05 11.27
CA ARG A 14 -16.11 10.78 11.31
C ARG A 14 -15.75 9.59 10.41
N TRP A 15 -16.47 8.47 10.54
CA TRP A 15 -16.26 7.28 9.71
C TRP A 15 -16.48 7.57 8.24
N GLY A 16 -17.62 8.21 7.89
CA GLY A 16 -17.92 8.59 6.51
C GLY A 16 -16.85 9.50 5.90
N THR A 17 -16.32 10.46 6.66
CA THR A 17 -15.23 11.33 6.18
C THR A 17 -13.92 10.58 5.96
N MET A 18 -13.58 9.59 6.80
CA MET A 18 -12.36 8.79 6.62
C MET A 18 -12.47 7.86 5.42
N THR A 19 -13.64 7.26 5.19
CA THR A 19 -13.89 6.42 4.00
C THR A 19 -13.79 7.24 2.72
N LEU A 20 -14.37 8.45 2.71
CA LEU A 20 -14.23 9.37 1.57
C LEU A 20 -12.78 9.82 1.39
N ALA A 21 -12.04 10.06 2.47
CA ALA A 21 -10.63 10.43 2.40
C ALA A 21 -9.79 9.30 1.77
N GLY A 22 -9.98 8.05 2.19
CA GLY A 22 -9.32 6.88 1.60
C GLY A 22 -9.64 6.74 0.11
N PHE A 23 -10.91 6.87 -0.28
CA PHE A 23 -11.34 6.80 -1.68
C PHE A 23 -10.73 7.90 -2.57
N LEU A 24 -10.62 9.13 -2.05
CA LEU A 24 -10.11 10.27 -2.81
C LEU A 24 -8.58 10.39 -2.78
N LEU A 25 -7.91 9.70 -1.84
CA LEU A 25 -6.47 9.78 -1.64
C LEU A 25 -5.65 9.56 -2.93
N PRO A 26 -5.93 8.53 -3.77
CA PRO A 26 -5.14 8.30 -4.97
C PRO A 26 -5.23 9.46 -5.97
N ALA A 27 -6.42 10.07 -6.09
CA ALA A 27 -6.62 11.21 -6.97
C ALA A 27 -5.86 12.44 -6.47
N VAL A 28 -5.88 12.71 -5.17
CA VAL A 28 -5.12 13.82 -4.58
C VAL A 28 -3.62 13.62 -4.76
N PHE A 29 -3.10 12.41 -4.53
CA PHE A 29 -1.69 12.09 -4.71
C PHE A 29 -1.23 12.21 -6.18
N ASP A 30 -2.00 11.70 -7.16
CA ASP A 30 -1.62 11.82 -8.57
C ASP A 30 -1.60 13.28 -9.03
N ASN A 31 -2.57 14.10 -8.59
CA ASN A 31 -2.58 15.53 -8.86
C ASN A 31 -1.41 16.26 -8.18
N ALA A 32 -1.08 15.92 -6.93
CA ALA A 32 0.04 16.50 -6.20
C ALA A 32 1.38 16.17 -6.86
N ILE A 33 1.61 14.91 -7.25
CA ILE A 33 2.84 14.49 -7.95
C ILE A 33 2.97 15.23 -9.29
N THR A 34 1.88 15.34 -10.04
CA THR A 34 1.86 16.06 -11.32
C THR A 34 2.21 17.53 -11.12
N TRP A 35 1.56 18.20 -10.17
CA TRP A 35 1.81 19.60 -9.84
C TRP A 35 3.23 19.85 -9.33
N MET A 36 3.76 19.00 -8.45
CA MET A 36 5.14 19.11 -7.98
C MET A 36 6.15 18.90 -9.11
N SER A 37 5.82 18.07 -10.10
CA SER A 37 6.66 17.87 -11.28
C SER A 37 6.65 19.06 -12.25
N GLU A 38 5.54 19.82 -12.30
CA GLU A 38 5.42 21.06 -13.07
C GLU A 38 6.17 22.22 -12.43
N LEU A 39 6.26 22.25 -11.11
CA LEU A 39 7.04 23.24 -10.34
C LEU A 39 8.56 22.98 -10.36
N GLY A 40 9.02 21.88 -10.95
CA GLY A 40 10.44 21.51 -10.99
C GLY A 40 11.03 21.13 -9.62
N CYS A 41 10.20 20.88 -8.60
CA CYS A 41 10.62 20.51 -7.24
C CYS A 41 10.83 19.00 -7.04
N VAL A 42 10.43 18.17 -8.00
CA VAL A 42 10.71 16.73 -7.97
C VAL A 42 12.01 16.49 -8.74
N PRO A 43 13.08 16.00 -8.10
CA PRO A 43 14.19 15.42 -8.85
C PRO A 43 13.60 14.26 -9.65
N SER A 44 13.87 14.21 -10.95
CA SER A 44 13.60 12.99 -11.73
C SER A 44 14.15 11.81 -10.94
N THR A 45 13.28 10.91 -10.47
CA THR A 45 13.67 9.69 -9.75
C THR A 45 14.38 8.77 -10.73
N THR A 46 15.62 9.11 -11.02
CA THR A 46 16.59 8.41 -11.85
C THR A 46 17.93 8.62 -11.15
N GLY A 47 18.26 7.69 -10.26
CA GLY A 47 19.52 7.67 -9.55
C GLY A 47 19.35 6.96 -8.22
N GLU A 48 20.16 5.94 -7.96
CA GLU A 48 20.35 5.31 -6.65
C GLU A 48 19.36 4.22 -6.21
N ALA A 49 19.28 3.14 -7.00
CA ALA A 49 19.17 1.79 -6.43
C ALA A 49 19.60 0.72 -7.44
N ALA A 50 20.89 0.65 -7.77
CA ALA A 50 21.52 -0.56 -8.33
C ALA A 50 23.05 -0.41 -8.34
N ALA A 51 23.69 -0.76 -7.23
CA ALA A 51 25.10 -1.12 -7.21
C ALA A 51 25.22 -2.65 -7.04
N ALA A 52 26.19 -3.23 -7.76
CA ALA A 52 26.56 -4.65 -7.90
C ALA A 52 25.66 -5.46 -8.86
N SER A 53 26.16 -6.14 -9.91
CA SER A 53 27.52 -6.57 -10.27
C SER A 53 27.64 -6.88 -11.80
N LYS A 54 28.85 -6.65 -12.34
CA LYS A 54 29.42 -7.03 -13.67
C LYS A 54 29.23 -8.53 -14.00
N GLU A 55 29.41 -9.10 -15.20
CA GLU A 55 29.65 -8.77 -16.64
C GLU A 55 29.55 -10.15 -17.35
N GLY A 56 29.12 -10.24 -18.62
CA GLY A 56 29.26 -11.47 -19.42
C GLY A 56 28.31 -11.62 -20.63
N GLU A 57 28.73 -11.06 -21.76
CA GLU A 57 28.60 -11.47 -23.18
C GLU A 57 27.26 -11.99 -23.82
N ASP A 58 26.86 -11.21 -24.83
CA ASP A 58 26.46 -11.57 -26.20
C ASP A 58 25.10 -12.22 -26.51
N THR A 59 24.18 -11.45 -27.11
CA THR A 59 23.75 -11.59 -28.52
C THR A 59 22.82 -10.43 -28.88
N GLU A 60 23.11 -9.77 -30.01
CA GLU A 60 22.39 -8.62 -30.56
C GLU A 60 20.87 -8.86 -30.77
N ALA A 61 20.05 -7.98 -30.20
CA ALA A 61 18.74 -7.65 -30.75
C ALA A 61 18.35 -6.21 -30.35
N ARG A 62 18.65 -5.27 -31.27
CA ARG A 62 17.99 -3.98 -31.49
C ARG A 62 17.83 -3.06 -30.26
N ALA A 63 18.77 -2.12 -30.15
CA ALA A 63 18.65 -0.93 -29.31
C ALA A 63 17.34 -0.17 -29.61
N VAL A 64 16.42 -0.19 -28.63
CA VAL A 64 15.34 0.79 -28.52
C VAL A 64 15.76 1.73 -27.39
N ASP A 65 15.86 3.02 -27.72
CA ASP A 65 16.39 4.08 -26.89
C ASP A 65 15.93 4.03 -25.42
N GLY A 66 16.93 3.98 -24.53
CA GLY A 66 16.80 3.81 -23.09
C GLY A 66 16.42 5.09 -22.36
N LYS A 67 15.12 5.42 -22.37
CA LYS A 67 14.50 6.14 -21.25
C LYS A 67 13.39 5.26 -20.68
N PRO A 68 13.40 4.90 -19.38
CA PRO A 68 12.20 4.34 -18.78
C PRO A 68 11.10 5.37 -19.00
N SER A 69 10.09 5.02 -19.80
CA SER A 69 8.90 5.86 -19.99
C SER A 69 8.39 6.27 -18.61
N ARG A 70 8.09 7.56 -18.40
CA ARG A 70 7.50 8.08 -17.13
C ARG A 70 6.33 7.23 -16.64
N SER A 71 5.65 6.51 -17.53
CA SER A 71 4.58 5.57 -17.20
C SER A 71 5.04 4.35 -16.37
N LYS A 72 6.24 3.81 -16.59
CA LYS A 72 6.72 2.59 -15.88
C LYS A 72 6.99 2.84 -14.41
N GLY A 73 7.77 3.88 -14.12
CA GLY A 73 8.06 4.27 -12.74
C GLY A 73 6.80 4.63 -11.96
N ARG A 74 5.83 5.30 -12.61
CA ARG A 74 4.54 5.61 -12.01
C ARG A 74 3.73 4.36 -11.67
N LEU A 75 3.72 3.34 -12.55
CA LEU A 75 3.02 2.08 -12.28
C LEU A 75 3.67 1.30 -11.13
N ILE A 76 5.01 1.19 -11.12
CA ILE A 76 5.73 0.54 -10.02
C ILE A 76 5.42 1.23 -8.69
N ALA A 77 5.50 2.57 -8.67
CA ALA A 77 5.21 3.36 -7.48
C ALA A 77 3.75 3.22 -7.04
N ALA A 78 2.80 3.30 -7.97
CA ALA A 78 1.37 3.19 -7.65
C ALA A 78 1.02 1.82 -7.05
N VAL A 79 1.51 0.74 -7.65
CA VAL A 79 1.31 -0.62 -7.14
C VAL A 79 1.97 -0.78 -5.77
N THR A 80 3.27 -0.49 -5.65
CA THR A 80 4.02 -0.73 -4.40
C THR A 80 3.55 0.16 -3.25
N ILE A 81 3.29 1.44 -3.48
CA ILE A 81 2.86 2.36 -2.42
C ILE A 81 1.40 2.09 -2.05
N GLY A 82 0.54 1.85 -3.03
CA GLY A 82 -0.87 1.52 -2.78
C GLY A 82 -0.99 0.24 -1.96
N ASP A 83 -0.28 -0.81 -2.37
CA ASP A 83 -0.24 -2.08 -1.67
C ASP A 83 0.34 -1.94 -0.25
N PHE A 84 1.40 -1.15 -0.04
CA PHE A 84 1.95 -0.88 1.29
C PHE A 84 0.89 -0.28 2.23
N PHE A 85 0.12 0.70 1.77
CA PHE A 85 -0.90 1.32 2.62
C PHE A 85 -2.10 0.39 2.86
N HIS A 86 -2.47 -0.42 1.87
CA HIS A 86 -3.52 -1.43 2.02
C HIS A 86 -3.13 -2.46 3.09
N ASN A 87 -1.97 -3.08 2.92
CA ASN A 87 -1.40 -4.03 3.86
C ASN A 87 -1.19 -3.43 5.25
N LEU A 88 -0.75 -2.17 5.35
CA LEU A 88 -0.65 -1.47 6.64
C LEU A 88 -1.99 -1.36 7.36
N CYS A 89 -3.06 -0.99 6.63
CA CYS A 89 -4.40 -0.90 7.18
C CYS A 89 -4.88 -2.27 7.64
N ASP A 90 -4.71 -3.29 6.83
CA ASP A 90 -4.97 -4.70 7.18
C ASP A 90 -4.25 -5.13 8.46
N GLY A 91 -3.00 -4.69 8.62
CA GLY A 91 -2.24 -4.85 9.85
C GLY A 91 -2.94 -4.24 11.06
N PHE A 92 -3.52 -3.04 10.92
CA PHE A 92 -4.30 -2.42 11.99
C PHE A 92 -5.52 -3.25 12.36
N PHE A 93 -6.24 -3.82 11.39
CA PHE A 93 -7.37 -4.74 11.63
C PHE A 93 -6.93 -5.98 12.40
N VAL A 94 -5.86 -6.65 11.96
CA VAL A 94 -5.30 -7.82 12.63
C VAL A 94 -4.86 -7.48 14.06
N GLY A 95 -4.14 -6.36 14.23
CA GLY A 95 -3.67 -5.91 15.54
C GLY A 95 -4.82 -5.61 16.50
N ALA A 96 -5.85 -4.91 16.03
CA ALA A 96 -7.05 -4.61 16.81
C ALA A 96 -7.83 -5.88 17.17
N ALA A 97 -7.92 -6.85 16.26
CA ALA A 97 -8.60 -8.12 16.51
C ALA A 97 -7.93 -8.91 17.65
N PHE A 98 -6.61 -9.06 17.64
CA PHE A 98 -5.89 -9.71 18.73
C PHE A 98 -5.98 -8.96 20.05
N LYS A 99 -5.88 -7.63 20.02
CA LYS A 99 -5.85 -6.79 21.22
C LYS A 99 -7.22 -6.63 21.89
N SER A 100 -8.28 -6.44 21.09
CA SER A 100 -9.60 -6.03 21.58
C SER A 100 -10.65 -7.15 21.54
N CYS A 101 -10.47 -8.17 20.68
CA CYS A 101 -11.47 -9.22 20.46
C CYS A 101 -11.00 -10.63 20.88
N GLY A 102 -9.75 -10.76 21.32
CA GLY A 102 -9.17 -12.00 21.81
C GLY A 102 -8.52 -12.86 20.73
N THR A 103 -7.66 -13.79 21.17
CA THR A 103 -6.77 -14.58 20.30
C THR A 103 -7.50 -15.40 19.24
N ASP A 104 -8.62 -16.04 19.59
CA ASP A 104 -9.39 -16.87 18.65
C ASP A 104 -9.99 -16.04 17.52
N PHE A 105 -10.44 -14.81 17.80
CA PHE A 105 -10.94 -13.91 16.77
C PHE A 105 -9.81 -13.32 15.95
N GLY A 106 -8.70 -12.94 16.60
CA GLY A 106 -7.47 -12.50 15.94
C GLY A 106 -7.00 -13.46 14.85
N TRP A 107 -6.93 -14.77 15.15
CA TRP A 107 -6.56 -15.78 14.15
C TRP A 107 -7.53 -15.89 12.98
N LYS A 108 -8.84 -15.72 13.21
CA LYS A 108 -9.84 -15.71 12.14
C LYS A 108 -9.64 -14.53 11.20
N VAL A 109 -9.38 -13.34 11.77
CA VAL A 109 -9.10 -12.13 10.99
C VAL A 109 -7.79 -12.28 10.23
N SER A 110 -6.72 -12.77 10.86
CA SER A 110 -5.45 -13.03 10.15
C SER A 110 -5.62 -14.02 8.99
N LEU A 111 -6.40 -15.09 9.18
CA LEU A 111 -6.67 -16.03 8.10
C LEU A 111 -7.47 -15.36 6.97
N ALA A 112 -8.48 -14.55 7.30
CA ALA A 112 -9.24 -13.80 6.31
C ALA A 112 -8.33 -12.84 5.51
N THR A 113 -7.47 -12.08 6.20
CA THR A 113 -6.45 -11.22 5.58
C THR A 113 -5.57 -11.99 4.62
N VAL A 114 -4.95 -13.10 5.06
CA VAL A 114 -4.11 -13.92 4.16
C VAL A 114 -4.87 -14.39 2.92
N LEU A 115 -6.16 -14.73 3.05
CA LEU A 115 -6.97 -15.21 1.95
C LEU A 115 -7.31 -14.13 0.92
N HIS A 116 -7.47 -12.86 1.33
CA HIS A 116 -7.74 -11.77 0.39
C HIS A 116 -6.49 -11.05 -0.11
N GLU A 117 -5.36 -11.15 0.60
CA GLU A 117 -4.07 -10.65 0.13
C GLU A 117 -3.47 -11.55 -0.95
N LEU A 118 -3.69 -12.87 -0.89
CA LEU A 118 -3.15 -13.78 -1.90
C LEU A 118 -3.58 -13.43 -3.35
N PRO A 119 -4.85 -13.11 -3.63
CA PRO A 119 -5.25 -12.54 -4.92
C PRO A 119 -4.60 -11.19 -5.26
N GLN A 120 -4.45 -10.29 -4.28
CA GLN A 120 -3.90 -8.95 -4.48
C GLN A 120 -2.42 -9.01 -4.85
N GLU A 121 -1.63 -9.72 -4.06
CA GLU A 121 -0.21 -9.97 -4.29
C GLU A 121 0.03 -10.65 -5.66
N LEU A 122 -0.84 -11.60 -6.04
CA LEU A 122 -0.76 -12.22 -7.37
C LEU A 122 -1.04 -11.22 -8.50
N ALA A 123 -1.99 -10.30 -8.32
CA ALA A 123 -2.31 -9.26 -9.29
C ALA A 123 -1.15 -8.27 -9.44
N ASP A 124 -0.55 -7.82 -8.33
CA ASP A 124 0.58 -6.90 -8.32
C ASP A 124 1.81 -7.52 -8.98
N TYR A 125 2.10 -8.77 -8.66
CA TYR A 125 3.14 -9.54 -9.33
C TYR A 125 2.91 -9.62 -10.85
N ALA A 126 1.67 -9.86 -11.30
CA ALA A 126 1.32 -9.90 -12.72
C ALA A 126 1.50 -8.54 -13.41
N VAL A 127 1.15 -7.44 -12.73
CA VAL A 127 1.35 -6.07 -13.25
C VAL A 127 2.84 -5.73 -13.36
N LEU A 128 3.62 -6.05 -12.32
CA LEU A 128 5.05 -5.76 -12.25
C LEU A 128 5.89 -6.56 -13.25
N THR A 129 5.54 -7.82 -13.49
CA THR A 129 6.21 -8.68 -14.50
C THR A 129 5.65 -8.52 -15.91
N GLY A 130 4.46 -7.95 -16.04
CA GLY A 130 3.78 -7.74 -17.31
C GLY A 130 4.53 -6.82 -18.27
N PRO A 131 4.22 -6.87 -19.58
CA PRO A 131 4.96 -6.16 -20.64
C PRO A 131 4.98 -4.63 -20.49
N GLY A 132 4.04 -4.06 -19.72
CA GLY A 132 4.02 -2.63 -19.41
C GLY A 132 5.17 -2.19 -18.50
N VAL A 133 5.54 -3.02 -17.52
CA VAL A 133 6.62 -2.73 -16.56
C VAL A 133 7.87 -3.51 -16.95
N GLY A 134 7.79 -4.85 -16.92
CA GLY A 134 8.84 -5.78 -17.33
C GLY A 134 9.91 -6.03 -16.27
N LEU A 135 9.54 -6.06 -14.98
CA LEU A 135 10.46 -6.52 -13.94
C LEU A 135 10.73 -8.02 -14.06
N THR A 136 11.92 -8.45 -13.65
CA THR A 136 12.19 -9.88 -13.52
C THR A 136 11.31 -10.49 -12.40
N PRO A 137 10.91 -11.77 -12.51
CA PRO A 137 10.13 -12.46 -11.48
C PRO A 137 10.65 -12.24 -10.06
N PHE A 138 11.97 -12.38 -9.87
CA PHE A 138 12.59 -12.19 -8.57
C PHE A 138 12.44 -10.76 -8.02
N LYS A 139 12.63 -9.74 -8.87
CA LYS A 139 12.46 -8.34 -8.45
C LYS A 139 11.01 -8.02 -8.08
N ALA A 140 10.06 -8.49 -8.88
CA ALA A 140 8.64 -8.31 -8.59
C ALA A 140 8.25 -8.96 -7.25
N LEU A 141 8.69 -10.20 -7.00
CA LEU A 141 8.46 -10.89 -5.72
C LEU A 141 9.05 -10.14 -4.53
N VAL A 142 10.29 -9.63 -4.65
CA VAL A 142 10.92 -8.89 -3.56
C VAL A 142 10.19 -7.58 -3.27
N ILE A 143 9.76 -6.85 -4.30
CA ILE A 143 9.03 -5.58 -4.12
C ILE A 143 7.67 -5.83 -3.46
N ASN A 144 6.90 -6.81 -3.94
CA ASN A 144 5.65 -7.24 -3.31
C ASN A 144 5.87 -7.62 -1.86
N PHE A 145 6.81 -8.52 -1.60
CA PHE A 145 7.08 -9.01 -0.25
C PHE A 145 7.44 -7.86 0.71
N LEU A 146 8.29 -6.92 0.27
CA LEU A 146 8.66 -5.77 1.09
C LEU A 146 7.48 -4.83 1.36
N SER A 147 6.59 -4.67 0.38
CA SER A 147 5.34 -3.93 0.53
C SER A 147 4.41 -4.63 1.54
N GLY A 148 4.18 -5.94 1.38
CA GLY A 148 3.34 -6.76 2.24
C GLY A 148 3.82 -6.87 3.68
N LEU A 149 5.11 -6.68 3.99
CA LEU A 149 5.60 -6.60 5.37
C LEU A 149 4.94 -5.49 6.20
N SER A 150 4.32 -4.50 5.54
CA SER A 150 3.56 -3.45 6.21
C SER A 150 2.36 -3.98 7.01
N VAL A 151 1.81 -5.16 6.68
CA VAL A 151 0.77 -5.82 7.50
C VAL A 151 1.26 -6.16 8.91
N ALA A 152 2.49 -6.66 9.01
CA ALA A 152 3.11 -6.93 10.31
C ALA A 152 3.41 -5.63 11.05
N LEU A 153 3.87 -4.59 10.33
CA LEU A 153 4.10 -3.27 10.89
C LEU A 153 2.82 -2.67 11.50
N GLY A 154 1.69 -2.72 10.78
CA GLY A 154 0.41 -2.22 11.27
C GLY A 154 -0.06 -2.96 12.53
N ALA A 155 0.04 -4.29 12.53
CA ALA A 155 -0.31 -5.11 13.68
C ALA A 155 0.55 -4.78 14.90
N VAL A 156 1.86 -4.58 14.71
CA VAL A 156 2.78 -4.18 15.78
C VAL A 156 2.44 -2.79 16.31
N ILE A 157 2.16 -1.81 15.44
CA ILE A 157 1.79 -0.45 15.86
C ILE A 157 0.59 -0.47 16.81
N VAL A 158 -0.49 -1.17 16.43
CA VAL A 158 -1.70 -1.25 17.26
C VAL A 158 -1.45 -1.99 18.58
N ASN A 159 -0.69 -3.10 18.54
CA ASN A 159 -0.39 -3.87 19.74
C ASN A 159 0.52 -3.09 20.71
N ALA A 160 1.54 -2.41 20.21
CA ALA A 160 2.53 -1.68 20.99
C ALA A 160 2.04 -0.32 21.53
N SER A 161 0.96 0.23 21.00
CA SER A 161 0.48 1.58 21.34
C SER A 161 -0.79 1.53 22.20
N GLU A 162 -0.98 2.46 23.13
CA GLU A 162 -2.27 2.67 23.80
C GLU A 162 -3.20 3.47 22.88
N VAL A 163 -3.74 2.79 21.87
CA VAL A 163 -4.62 3.39 20.88
C VAL A 163 -6.06 3.34 21.40
N ASP A 164 -6.72 4.49 21.51
CA ASP A 164 -8.13 4.53 21.87
C ASP A 164 -8.99 3.84 20.79
N ASN A 165 -10.08 3.20 21.21
CA ASN A 165 -11.00 2.48 20.31
C ASN A 165 -11.56 3.39 19.21
N GLY A 166 -11.75 4.68 19.50
CA GLY A 166 -12.17 5.67 18.51
C GLY A 166 -11.12 5.91 17.43
N PHE A 167 -9.84 5.95 17.79
CA PHE A 167 -8.75 6.10 16.82
C PHE A 167 -8.54 4.81 16.01
N VAL A 168 -8.63 3.64 16.64
CA VAL A 168 -8.69 2.36 15.90
C VAL A 168 -9.82 2.42 14.88
N GLY A 169 -11.03 2.82 15.29
CA GLY A 169 -12.16 2.96 14.37
C GLY A 169 -11.92 3.94 13.20
N LEU A 170 -11.16 5.02 13.41
CA LEU A 170 -10.76 5.93 12.33
C LEU A 170 -9.78 5.28 11.35
N LEU A 171 -8.80 4.53 11.87
CA LEU A 171 -7.87 3.76 11.03
C LEU A 171 -8.61 2.70 10.21
N LEU A 172 -9.57 2.01 10.81
CA LEU A 172 -10.40 1.02 10.13
C LEU A 172 -11.29 1.65 9.07
N ALA A 173 -11.79 2.87 9.29
CA ALA A 173 -12.65 3.56 8.33
C ALA A 173 -11.88 4.16 7.14
N PHE A 174 -10.56 4.32 7.26
CA PHE A 174 -9.69 4.84 6.21
C PHE A 174 -9.29 3.77 5.18
N GLY A 175 -9.03 2.55 5.64
CA GLY A 175 -8.61 1.40 4.82
C GLY A 175 -9.72 0.81 3.98
#